data_AF-A0A8C3PFL5-F1
#
_entry.id   AF-A0A8C3PFL5-F1
#
_cell.length_a   1.000
_cell.length_b   1.000
_cell.length_c   1.000
_cell.angle_alpha   90.00
_cell.angle_beta   90.00
_cell.angle_gamma   90.00
#
_symmetry.space_group_name_H-M   'P 1'
#
loop_
_entity.id
_entity.type
_entity.pdbx_description
1 polymer ?
#
loop_
_entity_poly.entity_id
_entity_poly.type
_entity_poly.pdbx_seq_one_letter_code
_entity_poly.pdbx_strand_id
1 'polypeptide(L)' 'ALLGRAPKCYLYGLPGCPKNFNPVCGTDGHTYPNECALCLSNRTAILGQTKGPSSFSPF' A
#
# COMPACT_ATOMS: atom_id res chain seq x y z
N ALA A 1 -11.60 15.26 8.27
CA ALA A 1 -11.42 13.89 8.78
C ALA A 1 -10.96 13.02 7.62
N LEU A 2 -9.67 12.65 7.59
CA LEU A 2 -9.12 11.83 6.50
C LEU A 2 -9.57 10.38 6.69
N LEU A 3 -10.67 9.98 6.06
CA LEU A 3 -11.24 8.63 6.16
C LEU A 3 -10.48 7.64 5.25
N GLY A 4 -9.15 7.64 5.30
CA GLY A 4 -8.34 6.64 4.59
C GLY A 4 -8.51 5.28 5.25
N ARG A 5 -8.82 4.23 4.47
CA ARG A 5 -8.90 2.86 5.00
C ARG A 5 -7.49 2.28 5.13
N ALA A 6 -7.25 1.51 6.19
CA ALA A 6 -5.99 0.79 6.34
C ALA A 6 -5.93 -0.38 5.33
N PRO A 7 -4.84 -0.53 4.55
CA PRO A 7 -4.66 -1.66 3.63
C PRO A 7 -4.44 -2.94 4.42
N LYS A 8 -5.06 -4.02 3.97
CA LYS A 8 -4.91 -5.33 4.61
C LYS A 8 -3.64 -6.01 4.12
N CYS A 9 -2.48 -5.44 4.45
CA CYS A 9 -1.18 -5.94 3.98
C CYS A 9 -0.87 -7.38 4.41
N TYR A 10 -1.50 -7.86 5.49
CA TYR A 10 -1.42 -9.25 5.92
C TYR A 10 -2.05 -10.24 4.93
N LEU A 11 -2.95 -9.79 4.04
CA LEU A 11 -3.53 -10.63 2.99
C LEU A 11 -2.59 -10.84 1.80
N TYR A 12 -1.65 -9.90 1.60
CA TYR A 12 -0.66 -9.98 0.54
C TYR A 12 0.64 -10.60 1.09
N GLY A 13 0.60 -11.90 1.35
CA GLY A 13 1.78 -12.70 1.70
C GLY A 13 2.71 -12.91 0.51
N LEU A 14 4.00 -13.16 0.79
CA LEU A 14 4.94 -13.68 -0.22
C LEU A 14 4.38 -14.98 -0.84
N PRO A 15 4.63 -15.27 -2.14
CA PRO A 15 5.84 -14.89 -2.90
C PRO A 15 5.68 -13.72 -3.88
N GLY A 16 4.52 -13.05 -3.93
CA GLY A 16 4.33 -11.96 -4.87
C GLY A 16 2.90 -11.47 -4.89
N CYS A 17 2.67 -10.41 -5.67
CA CYS A 17 1.37 -9.76 -5.70
C CYS A 17 0.63 -9.89 -7.01
N PRO A 18 -0.71 -9.96 -6.94
CA PRO A 18 -1.52 -10.11 -8.12
C PRO A 18 -1.28 -8.91 -9.04
N LYS A 19 -1.16 -9.16 -10.34
CA LYS A 19 -1.03 -8.11 -11.37
C LYS A 19 -2.37 -7.43 -11.69
N ASN A 20 -3.30 -7.42 -10.74
CA ASN A 20 -4.57 -6.73 -10.90
C ASN A 20 -4.32 -5.22 -10.83
N PHE A 21 -4.94 -4.48 -11.74
CA PHE A 21 -4.86 -3.03 -11.78
C PHE A 21 -6.07 -2.44 -11.07
N ASN A 22 -5.89 -2.07 -9.80
CA ASN A 22 -6.87 -1.43 -8.92
C ASN A 22 -6.20 -0.22 -8.27
N PRO A 23 -6.11 0.93 -8.96
CA PRO A 23 -5.30 2.04 -8.50
C PRO A 23 -5.82 2.59 -7.17
N VAL A 24 -4.91 2.77 -6.21
CA VAL A 24 -5.22 3.34 -4.90
C VAL A 24 -4.31 4.52 -4.61
N CYS A 25 -4.88 5.59 -4.07
CA CYS A 25 -4.10 6.74 -3.62
C CYS A 25 -3.60 6.48 -2.20
N GLY A 26 -2.29 6.41 -2.03
CA GLY A 26 -1.67 6.36 -0.72
C GLY A 26 -1.73 7.73 -0.04
N THR A 27 -1.73 7.72 1.28
CA THR A 27 -1.65 8.95 2.10
C THR A 27 -0.34 9.72 1.93
N ASP A 28 0.66 9.10 1.32
CA ASP A 28 1.89 9.73 0.90
C ASP A 28 1.77 10.51 -0.42
N GLY A 29 0.58 10.53 -1.04
CA GLY A 29 0.30 11.22 -2.30
C GLY A 29 0.71 10.43 -3.54
N HIS A 30 1.22 9.21 -3.38
CA HIS A 30 1.53 8.34 -4.52
C HIS A 30 0.34 7.45 -4.87
N THR A 31 0.10 7.29 -6.17
CA THR A 31 -0.88 6.32 -6.66
C THR A 31 -0.19 4.98 -6.90
N TYR A 32 -0.70 3.93 -6.27
CA TYR A 32 -0.21 2.57 -6.42
C TYR A 32 -1.13 1.78 -7.34
N PRO A 33 -0.60 0.88 -8.18
CA PRO A 33 -1.40 0.10 -9.13
C PRO A 33 -2.34 -0.90 -8.45
N ASN A 34 -2.06 -1.30 -7.21
CA ASN A 34 -2.96 -2.06 -6.35
C ASN A 34 -2.59 -1.92 -4.87
N GLU A 35 -3.51 -2.35 -4.00
CA GLU A 35 -3.30 -2.37 -2.55
C GLU A 35 -2.08 -3.20 -2.13
N CYS A 36 -1.71 -4.24 -2.88
CA CYS A 36 -0.47 -4.93 -2.58
C CYS A 36 0.77 -4.11 -2.93
N ALA A 37 0.83 -3.46 -4.10
CA ALA A 37 1.97 -2.63 -4.50
C ALA A 37 2.20 -1.55 -3.45
N LEU A 38 1.13 -0.98 -2.89
CA LEU A 38 1.18 -0.09 -1.74
C LEU A 38 1.81 -0.78 -0.50
N CYS A 39 1.37 -1.99 -0.15
CA CYS A 39 1.92 -2.78 0.95
C CYS A 39 3.38 -3.25 0.75
N LEU A 40 3.80 -3.48 -0.49
CA LEU A 40 5.17 -3.82 -0.89
C LEU A 40 6.06 -2.59 -0.78
N SER A 41 5.61 -1.45 -1.32
CA SER A 41 6.32 -0.17 -1.18
C SER A 41 6.46 0.24 0.28
N ASN A 42 5.50 -0.11 1.14
CA ASN A 42 5.62 0.10 2.58
C ASN A 42 6.55 -0.94 3.26
N ARG A 43 6.64 -2.17 2.74
CA ARG A 43 7.54 -3.23 3.25
C ARG A 43 8.99 -3.13 2.77
N THR A 44 9.27 -2.46 1.65
CA THR A 44 10.63 -2.26 1.13
C THR A 44 11.50 -1.35 2.02
N ALA A 45 10.98 -0.92 3.17
CA ALA A 45 11.70 -0.18 4.22
C ALA A 45 12.72 -1.00 5.03
N ILE A 46 13.14 -2.20 4.59
CA ILE A 46 14.31 -2.90 5.16
C ILE A 46 15.66 -2.19 4.86
N LEU A 47 15.63 -1.06 4.14
CA LEU A 47 16.75 -0.14 3.92
C LEU A 47 16.55 1.27 4.54
N GLY A 48 15.73 1.39 5.60
CA GLY A 48 15.89 2.49 6.58
C GLY A 48 15.02 3.74 6.44
N GLN A 49 13.70 3.62 6.26
CA GLN A 49 12.76 4.74 6.50
C GLN A 49 11.49 4.23 7.20
N THR A 50 11.20 4.74 8.38
CA THR A 50 10.05 4.39 9.24
C THR A 50 8.73 4.99 8.73
N LYS A 51 8.19 4.50 7.60
CA LYS A 51 6.83 4.88 7.20
C LYS A 51 5.83 3.87 7.75
N GLY A 52 5.01 4.32 8.70
CA GLY A 52 3.93 3.55 9.30
C GLY A 52 2.83 3.16 8.29
N PRO A 53 1.72 2.56 8.72
CA PRO A 53 0.71 2.00 7.82
C PRO A 53 0.11 3.11 6.94
N SER A 54 0.50 3.15 5.67
CA SER A 54 -0.06 4.06 4.67
C SER A 54 -1.53 3.71 4.48
N SER A 55 -2.44 4.58 4.93
CA SER A 55 -3.85 4.44 4.60
C SER A 55 -4.04 4.73 3.11
N PHE A 56 -4.97 4.01 2.49
CA PHE A 56 -5.30 4.13 1.07
C PHE A 56 -6.71 4.71 0.91
N SER A 57 -6.90 5.50 -0.14
CA SER A 57 -8.21 5.89 -0.65
C SER A 57 -8.40 5.32 -2.05
N PRO A 58 -9.50 4.62 -2.33
CA PRO A 58 -9.95 4.47 -3.71
C PRO A 58 -10.33 5.85 -4.25
N PHE A 59 -9.99 6.10 -5.51
CA PHE A 59 -10.53 7.26 -6.25
C PHE A 59 -12.03 7.06 -6.52
#